data_AF-A0A3B3RW02-F1
#
_entry.id   AF-A0A3B3RW02-F1
#
_cell.length_a   1.000
_cell.length_b   1.000
_cell.length_c   1.000
_cell.angle_alpha   90.00
_cell.angle_beta   90.00
_cell.angle_gamma   90.00
#
_symmetry.space_group_name_H-M   'P 1'
#
loop_
_entity.id
_entity.type
_entity.pdbx_description
1 polymer ?
#
loop_
_entity_poly.entity_id
_entity_poly.type
_entity_poly.pdbx_seq_one_letter_code
_entity_poly.pdbx_strand_id
1 'polypeptide(L)'
;MHDISNSCSCQWRKSNTDQSERLCRWECMNFALQWPGAFCVSLKNISGCVVPQHVQNWTIHGLWPMHVDKCCECWPIFNSDLEELEPELTQLWPSLIKGRNFTFWRNEWIKHGSCAACKEGMNSPTRYFQTSLKLRRRFNIDEILRNSGIEPSCINSYKSDDLRKALAPILSDIHEIQCVTDDKEREVLVQVKIPLYLNFTLGCHQHDQDSVLSSPPLTKSPLRPCPTHSPIFYFPIKHEDPYHPCA
;
A
#
# COMPACT_ATOMS: atom_id res chain seq x y z
N MET A 1 -23.22 1.50 40.27
CA MET A 1 -21.87 1.51 39.66
C MET A 1 -21.80 0.30 38.74
N HIS A 2 -21.92 0.52 37.43
CA HIS A 2 -21.66 -0.53 36.45
C HIS A 2 -20.23 -0.35 35.95
N ASP A 3 -19.36 -1.25 36.38
CA ASP A 3 -17.99 -1.36 35.92
C ASP A 3 -18.01 -1.99 34.51
N ILE A 4 -17.99 -1.16 33.47
CA ILE A 4 -17.83 -1.61 32.08
C ILE A 4 -16.33 -1.73 31.82
N SER A 5 -15.71 -2.80 32.33
CA SER A 5 -14.39 -3.23 31.85
C SER A 5 -14.56 -3.99 30.53
N ASN A 6 -14.84 -3.27 29.44
CA ASN A 6 -14.66 -3.84 28.10
C ASN A 6 -13.16 -4.03 27.87
N SER A 7 -12.65 -5.23 28.16
CA SER A 7 -11.23 -5.53 27.97
C SER A 7 -10.88 -5.49 26.48
N CYS A 8 -10.11 -4.48 26.07
CA CYS A 8 -9.46 -4.43 24.77
C CYS A 8 -8.53 -5.66 24.63
N SER A 9 -8.87 -6.60 23.73
CA SER A 9 -8.05 -7.78 23.47
C SER A 9 -7.45 -7.73 22.06
N CYS A 10 -6.12 -7.62 21.97
CA CYS A 10 -5.41 -7.76 20.70
C CYS A 10 -5.17 -9.24 20.38
N GLN A 11 -5.32 -9.65 19.12
CA GLN A 11 -5.34 -11.07 18.71
C GLN A 11 -4.03 -11.86 18.96
N TRP A 12 -2.88 -11.21 19.12
CA TRP A 12 -1.56 -11.84 19.43
C TRP A 12 -1.32 -12.08 20.91
N ARG A 13 -2.20 -11.64 21.82
CA ARG A 13 -2.00 -11.83 23.27
C ARG A 13 -2.45 -13.22 23.74
N LYS A 14 -1.79 -14.30 23.33
CA LYS A 14 -1.84 -15.60 24.05
C LYS A 14 -0.53 -16.37 23.89
N SER A 15 0.39 -16.20 24.84
CA SER A 15 1.20 -17.33 25.33
C SER A 15 1.32 -17.21 26.85
N ASN A 16 0.60 -18.07 27.56
CA ASN A 16 0.82 -18.34 28.98
C ASN A 16 1.84 -19.48 29.03
N THR A 17 3.08 -19.19 28.67
CA THR A 17 4.32 -19.89 29.06
C THR A 17 5.43 -19.30 28.19
N ASP A 18 6.42 -18.75 28.88
CA ASP A 18 7.62 -18.10 28.37
C ASP A 18 7.49 -16.70 27.75
N GLN A 19 8.24 -15.76 28.33
CA GLN A 19 8.38 -14.39 27.85
C GLN A 19 9.40 -14.37 26.71
N SER A 20 8.99 -14.27 25.44
CA SER A 20 9.77 -13.47 24.46
C SER A 20 9.11 -13.21 23.10
N GLU A 21 8.17 -14.00 22.58
CA GLU A 21 7.69 -13.76 21.20
C GLU A 21 6.17 -13.63 21.06
N ARG A 22 5.73 -12.43 20.67
CA ARG A 22 4.38 -12.22 20.13
C ARG A 22 4.35 -12.87 18.74
N LEU A 23 3.81 -14.08 18.64
CA LEU A 23 3.71 -14.80 17.36
C LEU A 23 2.69 -14.12 16.44
N CYS A 24 3.13 -13.74 15.23
CA CYS A 24 2.24 -13.30 14.16
C CYS A 24 1.51 -14.50 13.57
N ARG A 25 0.20 -14.38 13.32
CA ARG A 25 -0.61 -15.45 12.68
C ARG A 25 -0.54 -15.43 11.14
N TRP A 26 0.45 -14.73 10.60
CA TRP A 26 0.65 -14.49 9.19
C TRP A 26 2.15 -14.41 8.93
N GLU A 27 2.58 -14.83 7.74
CA GLU A 27 4.00 -14.89 7.36
C GLU A 27 4.35 -13.87 6.28
N CYS A 28 3.37 -13.51 5.44
CA CYS A 28 3.53 -12.60 4.31
C CYS A 28 2.85 -11.24 4.55
N MET A 29 3.47 -10.21 3.99
CA MET A 29 2.93 -8.86 3.86
C MET A 29 2.96 -8.41 2.41
N ASN A 30 2.10 -7.49 2.04
CA ASN A 30 2.24 -6.70 0.83
C ASN A 30 2.70 -5.29 1.18
N PHE A 31 3.83 -4.87 0.64
CA PHE A 31 4.17 -3.45 0.57
C PHE A 31 3.65 -2.89 -0.75
N ALA A 32 2.64 -2.03 -0.67
CA ALA A 32 1.94 -1.45 -1.79
C ALA A 32 2.40 -0.02 -2.05
N LEU A 33 2.86 0.24 -3.28
CA LEU A 33 3.16 1.56 -3.80
C LEU A 33 2.13 1.94 -4.85
N GLN A 34 1.66 3.18 -4.84
CA GLN A 34 0.67 3.69 -5.80
C GLN A 34 1.23 4.86 -6.59
N TRP A 35 0.76 4.97 -7.83
CA TRP A 35 1.10 6.04 -8.75
C TRP A 35 0.04 7.15 -8.71
N PRO A 36 0.38 8.36 -8.24
CA PRO A 36 -0.57 9.46 -8.13
C PRO A 36 -1.22 9.87 -9.46
N GLY A 37 -0.49 9.73 -10.58
CA GLY A 37 -0.99 10.09 -11.91
C GLY A 37 -2.13 9.20 -12.41
N ALA A 38 -2.40 8.07 -11.77
CA ALA A 38 -3.50 7.18 -12.14
C ALA A 38 -4.46 6.88 -10.98
N PHE A 39 -4.14 7.31 -9.75
CA PHE A 39 -4.99 7.05 -8.59
C PHE A 39 -6.39 7.65 -8.76
N CYS A 40 -6.52 8.91 -9.17
CA CYS A 40 -7.83 9.54 -9.34
C CYS A 40 -8.63 8.95 -10.50
N VAL A 41 -7.97 8.47 -11.56
CA VAL A 41 -8.60 7.69 -12.64
C VAL A 41 -9.30 6.45 -12.07
N SER A 42 -8.67 5.79 -11.08
CA SER A 42 -9.22 4.57 -10.47
C SER A 42 -10.51 4.78 -9.68
N LEU A 43 -10.80 6.02 -9.27
CA LEU A 43 -11.95 6.35 -8.44
C LEU A 43 -13.23 6.63 -9.23
N LYS A 44 -13.22 6.53 -10.57
CA LYS A 44 -14.40 6.67 -11.44
C LYS A 44 -15.32 7.85 -11.04
N ASN A 45 -14.72 9.02 -10.80
CA ASN A 45 -15.40 10.27 -10.43
C ASN A 45 -15.98 10.35 -9.00
N ILE A 46 -15.52 9.54 -8.05
CA ILE A 46 -15.74 9.85 -6.63
C ILE A 46 -15.08 11.21 -6.34
N SER A 47 -15.88 12.17 -5.86
CA SER A 47 -15.42 13.52 -5.60
C SER A 47 -14.36 13.57 -4.50
N GLY A 48 -13.46 14.55 -4.59
CA GLY A 48 -12.46 14.81 -3.57
C GLY A 48 -11.09 14.16 -3.80
N CYS A 49 -10.86 13.45 -4.89
CA CYS A 49 -9.49 13.08 -5.26
C CYS A 49 -8.63 14.32 -5.55
N VAL A 50 -7.41 14.32 -5.03
CA VAL A 50 -6.42 15.39 -5.19
C VAL A 50 -5.03 14.79 -5.30
N VAL A 51 -4.16 15.39 -6.10
CA VAL A 51 -2.73 15.08 -6.09
C VAL A 51 -1.99 16.32 -5.58
N PRO A 52 -1.47 16.32 -4.34
CA PRO A 52 -0.76 17.49 -3.81
C PRO A 52 0.41 17.93 -4.70
N GLN A 53 0.63 19.24 -4.82
CA GLN A 53 1.62 19.83 -5.74
C GLN A 53 3.06 19.34 -5.51
N HIS A 54 3.41 18.98 -4.27
CA HIS A 54 4.74 18.48 -3.93
C HIS A 54 4.95 17.00 -4.31
N VAL A 55 3.92 16.29 -4.76
CA VAL A 55 3.97 14.85 -5.06
C VAL A 55 4.29 14.64 -6.53
N GLN A 56 5.51 14.20 -6.82
CA GLN A 56 6.01 13.99 -8.19
C GLN A 56 6.39 12.53 -8.48
N ASN A 57 6.25 11.65 -7.49
CA ASN A 57 6.81 10.30 -7.51
C ASN A 57 5.80 9.26 -7.00
N TRP A 58 6.15 7.98 -7.14
CA TRP A 58 5.40 6.89 -6.54
C TRP A 58 5.32 7.06 -5.01
N THR A 59 4.14 6.89 -4.45
CA THR A 59 3.88 7.02 -3.01
C THR A 59 3.53 5.68 -2.39
N ILE A 60 3.69 5.57 -1.08
CA ILE A 60 3.22 4.43 -0.31
C ILE A 60 1.69 4.47 -0.31
N HIS A 61 1.07 3.34 -0.61
CA HIS A 61 -0.34 3.09 -0.29
C HIS A 61 -0.44 2.42 1.07
N GLY A 62 0.33 1.34 1.29
CA GLY A 62 0.49 0.80 2.63
C GLY A 62 1.32 -0.47 2.76
N LEU A 63 1.40 -0.96 3.99
CA LEU A 63 2.16 -2.15 4.38
C LEU A 63 1.24 -3.13 5.10
N TRP A 64 0.77 -4.15 4.39
CA TRP A 64 -0.39 -4.93 4.84
C TRP A 64 0.00 -6.37 5.14
N PRO A 65 -0.07 -6.82 6.40
CA PRO A 65 -0.19 -8.23 6.72
C PRO A 65 -1.27 -8.91 5.85
N MET A 66 -0.94 -10.03 5.23
CA MET A 66 -1.90 -10.73 4.36
C MET A 66 -2.92 -11.50 5.18
N HIS A 67 -4.17 -11.52 4.70
CA HIS A 67 -5.31 -12.28 5.26
C HIS A 67 -5.75 -11.92 6.68
N VAL A 68 -5.21 -10.83 7.23
CA VAL A 68 -5.62 -10.30 8.53
C VAL A 68 -5.79 -8.79 8.46
N ASP A 69 -6.81 -8.28 9.13
CA ASP A 69 -6.99 -6.86 9.35
C ASP A 69 -7.58 -6.61 10.75
N LYS A 70 -7.54 -5.35 11.18
CA LYS A 70 -8.24 -4.86 12.38
C LYS A 70 -7.93 -5.64 13.65
N CYS A 71 -6.73 -6.19 13.73
CA CYS A 71 -6.40 -7.17 14.76
C CYS A 71 -6.25 -6.57 16.17
N CYS A 72 -6.14 -5.23 16.29
CA CYS A 72 -6.34 -4.50 17.53
C CYS A 72 -6.92 -3.09 17.30
N GLU A 73 -8.22 -3.00 16.98
CA GLU A 73 -8.88 -1.71 16.67
C GLU A 73 -8.86 -0.70 17.84
N CYS A 74 -8.76 -1.19 19.08
CA CYS A 74 -8.69 -0.36 20.28
C CYS A 74 -7.29 0.19 20.57
N TRP A 75 -6.28 -0.08 19.73
CA TRP A 75 -4.95 0.51 19.88
C TRP A 75 -4.93 1.90 19.24
N PRO A 76 -4.96 2.99 20.03
CA PRO A 76 -5.02 4.33 19.47
C PRO A 76 -3.69 4.71 18.79
N ILE A 77 -3.80 5.68 17.90
CA ILE A 77 -2.69 6.43 17.32
C ILE A 77 -3.02 7.91 17.43
N PHE A 78 -2.03 8.71 17.76
CA PHE A 78 -2.10 10.16 17.95
C PHE A 78 -1.14 10.87 17.00
N ASN A 79 -1.35 12.17 16.74
CA ASN A 79 -0.44 12.93 15.89
C ASN A 79 1.00 12.93 16.46
N SER A 80 1.14 12.99 17.79
CA SER A 80 2.44 12.94 18.47
C SER A 80 3.24 11.67 18.20
N ASP A 81 2.58 10.55 17.86
CA ASP A 81 3.29 9.31 17.50
C ASP A 81 4.06 9.46 16.17
N LEU A 82 3.65 10.41 15.33
CA LEU A 82 4.15 10.60 13.97
C LEU A 82 4.80 11.97 13.75
N GLU A 83 4.87 12.83 14.76
CA GLU A 83 5.35 14.22 14.64
C GLU A 83 6.73 14.31 13.97
N GLU A 84 7.69 13.48 14.41
CA GLU A 84 9.04 13.44 13.81
C GLU A 84 9.07 12.86 12.38
N LEU A 85 8.07 12.05 12.03
CA LEU A 85 7.98 11.36 10.73
C LEU A 85 7.12 12.14 9.72
N GLU A 86 6.31 13.09 10.20
CA GLU A 86 5.29 13.77 9.42
C GLU A 86 5.81 14.43 8.15
N PRO A 87 6.99 15.10 8.14
CA PRO A 87 7.53 15.69 6.91
C PRO A 87 7.75 14.64 5.82
N GLU A 88 8.35 13.50 6.19
CA GLU A 88 8.65 12.44 5.23
C GLU A 88 7.40 11.64 4.84
N LEU A 89 6.51 11.36 5.80
CA LEU A 89 5.22 10.73 5.51
C LEU A 89 4.37 11.60 4.58
N THR A 90 4.41 12.92 4.72
CA THR A 90 3.69 13.84 3.83
C THR A 90 4.23 13.80 2.41
N GLN A 91 5.53 13.53 2.22
CA GLN A 91 6.14 13.40 0.91
C GLN A 91 5.92 12.01 0.30
N LEU A 92 6.12 10.96 1.10
CA LEU A 92 6.20 9.58 0.60
C LEU A 92 4.92 8.78 0.81
N TRP A 93 4.04 9.17 1.73
CA TRP A 93 2.75 8.51 2.02
C TRP A 93 1.59 9.51 2.16
N PRO A 94 1.42 10.49 1.25
CA PRO A 94 0.32 11.44 1.31
C PRO A 94 -1.05 10.77 1.12
N SER A 95 -2.10 11.41 1.65
CA SER A 95 -3.45 11.11 1.18
C SER A 95 -3.68 11.76 -0.20
N LEU A 96 -4.23 10.98 -1.13
CA LEU A 96 -4.68 11.46 -2.43
C LEU A 96 -6.19 11.73 -2.46
N ILE A 97 -6.83 11.76 -1.28
CA ILE A 97 -8.21 12.18 -1.08
C ILE A 97 -8.18 13.43 -0.20
N LYS A 98 -9.01 14.42 -0.53
CA LYS A 98 -9.10 15.69 0.18
C LYS A 98 -9.39 15.44 1.66
N GLY A 99 -8.48 15.91 2.52
CA GLY A 99 -8.54 15.66 3.95
C GLY A 99 -7.16 15.78 4.58
N ARG A 100 -7.06 15.42 5.87
CA ARG A 100 -5.78 15.37 6.58
C ARG A 100 -5.08 14.04 6.31
N ASN A 101 -3.78 14.08 6.03
CA ASN A 101 -2.97 12.86 5.90
C ASN A 101 -3.09 11.95 7.12
N PHE A 102 -3.11 12.53 8.33
CA PHE A 102 -3.26 11.76 9.55
C PHE A 102 -4.54 10.91 9.61
N THR A 103 -5.64 11.34 8.98
CA THR A 103 -6.86 10.52 8.88
C THR A 103 -6.59 9.24 8.09
N PHE A 104 -5.84 9.34 7.00
CA PHE A 104 -5.42 8.20 6.19
C PHE A 104 -4.46 7.29 6.96
N TRP A 105 -3.41 7.83 7.56
CA TRP A 105 -2.45 7.07 8.36
C TRP A 105 -3.12 6.36 9.54
N ARG A 106 -4.06 7.02 10.22
CA ARG A 106 -4.82 6.40 11.31
C ARG A 106 -5.59 5.17 10.83
N ASN A 107 -6.23 5.25 9.66
CA ASN A 107 -6.96 4.12 9.10
C ASN A 107 -6.01 2.97 8.71
N GLU A 108 -4.87 3.29 8.10
CA GLU A 108 -3.82 2.30 7.78
C GLU A 108 -3.28 1.61 9.04
N TRP A 109 -3.05 2.36 10.12
CA TRP A 109 -2.64 1.78 11.40
C TRP A 109 -3.72 0.86 11.98
N ILE A 110 -4.95 1.36 12.14
CA ILE A 110 -6.04 0.58 12.76
C ILE A 110 -6.29 -0.71 11.98
N LYS A 111 -6.37 -0.60 10.65
CA LYS A 111 -6.71 -1.71 9.78
C LYS A 111 -5.55 -2.68 9.56
N HIS A 112 -4.32 -2.20 9.39
CA HIS A 112 -3.18 -3.02 8.97
C HIS A 112 -2.01 -2.99 9.95
N GLY A 113 -1.58 -1.80 10.37
CA GLY A 113 -0.42 -1.65 11.25
C GLY A 113 -0.58 -2.32 12.62
N SER A 114 -1.78 -2.31 13.18
CA SER A 114 -2.08 -3.00 14.42
C SER A 114 -1.77 -4.50 14.29
N CYS A 115 -2.12 -5.13 13.17
CA CYS A 115 -1.79 -6.53 12.86
C CYS A 115 -0.29 -6.81 12.72
N ALA A 116 0.49 -5.79 12.34
CA ALA A 116 1.94 -5.85 12.22
C ALA A 116 2.67 -5.81 13.58
N ALA A 117 1.99 -5.36 14.64
CA ALA A 117 2.57 -5.04 15.93
C ALA A 117 2.97 -6.24 16.81
N CYS A 118 2.79 -7.46 16.30
CA CYS A 118 3.42 -8.67 16.83
C CYS A 118 4.94 -8.68 16.57
N LYS A 119 5.43 -8.03 15.50
CA LYS A 119 6.87 -7.93 15.19
C LYS A 119 7.51 -6.78 15.94
N GLU A 120 8.67 -7.03 16.58
CA GLU A 120 9.41 -6.02 17.35
C GLU A 120 9.71 -4.72 16.55
N GLY A 121 10.03 -4.85 15.26
CA GLY A 121 10.28 -3.71 14.37
C GLY A 121 9.05 -2.88 13.98
N MET A 122 7.84 -3.34 14.32
CA MET A 122 6.57 -2.68 13.99
C MET A 122 5.60 -2.64 15.19
N ASN A 123 6.09 -2.89 16.40
CA ASN A 123 5.28 -3.04 17.63
C ASN A 123 4.72 -1.73 18.21
N SER A 124 4.62 -0.66 17.41
CA SER A 124 4.00 0.63 17.73
C SER A 124 3.67 1.39 16.43
N PRO A 125 2.79 2.40 16.46
CA PRO A 125 2.52 3.24 15.30
C PRO A 125 3.80 3.82 14.69
N THR A 126 4.62 4.51 15.49
CA THR A 126 5.87 5.13 15.06
C THR A 126 6.78 4.15 14.32
N ARG A 127 6.99 2.95 14.89
CA ARG A 127 7.88 1.92 14.29
C ARG A 127 7.33 1.33 13.00
N TYR A 128 6.01 1.13 12.91
CA TYR A 128 5.35 0.66 11.69
C TYR A 128 5.51 1.67 10.53
N PHE A 129 5.29 2.96 10.80
CA PHE A 129 5.48 4.01 9.79
C PHE A 129 6.96 4.21 9.43
N GLN A 130 7.87 4.21 10.42
CA GLN A 130 9.33 4.23 10.17
C GLN A 130 9.78 3.07 9.28
N THR A 131 9.28 1.86 9.54
CA THR A 131 9.59 0.67 8.73
C THR A 131 9.09 0.85 7.30
N SER A 132 7.87 1.34 7.12
CA SER A 132 7.29 1.58 5.80
C SER A 132 8.09 2.61 4.99
N LEU A 133 8.56 3.69 5.64
CA LEU A 133 9.45 4.68 5.02
C LEU A 133 10.80 4.06 4.62
N LYS A 134 11.40 3.22 5.47
CA LYS A 134 12.63 2.47 5.12
C LYS A 134 12.42 1.57 3.91
N LEU A 135 11.29 0.86 3.83
CA LEU A 135 10.95 0.02 2.67
C LEU A 135 10.78 0.88 1.41
N ARG A 136 10.14 2.05 1.51
CA ARG A 136 10.00 2.97 0.37
C ARG A 136 11.34 3.46 -0.19
N ARG A 137 12.32 3.73 0.67
CA ARG A 137 13.68 4.10 0.26
C ARG A 137 14.43 2.92 -0.38
N ARG A 138 14.24 1.71 0.17
CA ARG A 138 14.83 0.47 -0.36
C ARG A 138 14.29 0.12 -1.74
N PHE A 139 12.97 0.21 -1.93
CA PHE A 139 12.29 -0.12 -3.18
C PHE A 139 12.04 1.14 -4.01
N ASN A 140 13.13 1.71 -4.54
CA ASN A 140 13.09 2.92 -5.35
C ASN A 140 12.57 2.64 -6.78
N ILE A 141 11.26 2.46 -6.91
CA ILE A 141 10.65 2.12 -8.20
C ILE A 141 10.72 3.26 -9.23
N ASP A 142 10.82 4.52 -8.79
CA ASP A 142 11.00 5.66 -9.71
C ASP A 142 12.33 5.55 -10.47
N GLU A 143 13.40 5.18 -9.76
CA GLU A 143 14.74 5.08 -10.33
C GLU A 143 14.85 3.89 -11.30
N ILE A 144 14.31 2.72 -10.93
CA ILE A 144 14.40 1.55 -11.81
C ILE A 144 13.58 1.72 -13.10
N LEU A 145 12.40 2.34 -13.02
CA LEU A 145 11.58 2.61 -14.19
C LEU A 145 12.29 3.58 -15.13
N ARG A 146 12.80 4.70 -14.60
CA ARG A 146 13.57 5.69 -15.37
C ARG A 146 14.82 5.08 -16.01
N ASN A 147 15.61 4.32 -15.26
CA ASN A 147 16.81 3.65 -15.79
C ASN A 147 16.48 2.59 -16.85
N SER A 148 15.25 2.09 -16.87
CA SER A 148 14.73 1.16 -17.89
C SER A 148 14.06 1.87 -19.09
N GLY A 149 14.09 3.20 -19.14
CA GLY A 149 13.41 3.98 -20.19
C GLY A 149 11.88 3.96 -20.09
N ILE A 150 11.33 3.59 -18.92
CA ILE A 150 9.90 3.61 -18.65
C ILE A 150 9.57 4.94 -17.97
N GLU A 151 8.94 5.84 -18.72
CA GLU A 151 8.64 7.20 -18.29
C GLU A 151 7.15 7.49 -18.47
N PRO A 152 6.58 8.41 -17.66
CA PRO A 152 5.18 8.77 -17.82
C PRO A 152 4.90 9.40 -19.19
N SER A 153 3.85 8.94 -19.87
CA SER A 153 3.45 9.43 -21.20
C SER A 153 1.95 9.31 -21.42
N CYS A 154 1.38 10.25 -22.16
CA CYS A 154 0.01 10.16 -22.67
C CYS A 154 -0.09 9.44 -24.02
N ILE A 155 1.05 9.19 -24.68
CA ILE A 155 1.11 8.64 -26.05
C ILE A 155 1.71 7.24 -26.02
N ASN A 156 2.84 7.08 -25.32
CA ASN A 156 3.54 5.82 -25.25
C ASN A 156 2.87 4.88 -24.24
N SER A 157 2.84 3.61 -24.57
CA SER A 157 2.38 2.53 -23.70
C SER A 157 3.43 1.43 -23.64
N TYR A 158 3.32 0.58 -22.62
CA TYR A 158 4.27 -0.48 -22.30
C TYR A 158 3.55 -1.82 -22.31
N LYS A 159 4.29 -2.90 -22.61
CA LYS A 159 3.79 -4.25 -22.40
C LYS A 159 3.91 -4.61 -20.92
N SER A 160 2.95 -5.40 -20.42
CA SER A 160 2.97 -5.93 -19.06
C SER A 160 4.30 -6.63 -18.72
N ASP A 161 4.81 -7.43 -19.65
CA ASP A 161 6.06 -8.15 -19.47
C ASP A 161 7.28 -7.22 -19.35
N ASP A 162 7.29 -6.10 -20.07
CA ASP A 162 8.42 -5.15 -20.03
C ASP A 162 8.43 -4.40 -18.70
N LEU A 163 7.25 -3.99 -18.19
CA LEU A 163 7.10 -3.42 -16.85
C LEU A 163 7.55 -4.40 -15.77
N ARG A 164 7.13 -5.66 -15.85
CA ARG A 164 7.50 -6.71 -14.89
C ARG A 164 9.00 -6.97 -14.90
N LYS A 165 9.61 -7.11 -16.08
CA LYS A 165 11.05 -7.33 -16.23
C LYS A 165 11.86 -6.17 -15.67
N ALA A 166 11.42 -4.93 -15.87
CA ALA A 166 12.10 -3.76 -15.33
C ALA A 166 12.06 -3.71 -13.79
N LEU A 167 10.95 -4.12 -13.17
CA LEU A 167 10.76 -4.07 -11.72
C LEU A 167 11.35 -5.28 -10.97
N ALA A 168 11.41 -6.45 -11.62
CA ALA A 168 11.84 -7.70 -11.02
C ALA A 168 13.18 -7.65 -10.24
N PRO A 169 14.25 -6.95 -10.72
CA PRO A 169 15.54 -6.91 -10.03
C PRO A 169 15.48 -6.35 -8.61
N ILE A 170 14.50 -5.49 -8.30
CA ILE A 170 14.36 -4.90 -6.95
C ILE A 170 13.12 -5.40 -6.20
N LEU A 171 12.13 -5.99 -6.89
CA LEU A 171 10.85 -6.39 -6.30
C LEU A 171 10.60 -7.91 -6.28
N SER A 172 11.52 -8.74 -6.81
CA SER A 172 11.35 -10.17 -7.17
C SER A 172 10.34 -10.42 -8.29
N ASP A 173 10.38 -11.61 -8.90
CA ASP A 173 9.52 -11.95 -10.04
C ASP A 173 8.02 -12.08 -9.70
N ILE A 174 7.67 -12.16 -8.42
CA ILE A 174 6.28 -12.34 -7.97
C ILE A 174 5.56 -11.05 -7.58
N HIS A 175 6.17 -9.89 -7.82
CA HIS A 175 5.49 -8.63 -7.61
C HIS A 175 4.22 -8.53 -8.48
N GLU A 176 3.21 -7.87 -7.96
CA GLU A 176 1.95 -7.62 -8.67
C GLU A 176 1.96 -6.18 -9.21
N ILE A 177 1.76 -6.00 -10.51
CA ILE A 177 1.39 -4.70 -11.07
C ILE A 177 -0.14 -4.67 -11.28
N GLN A 178 -0.76 -3.59 -10.83
CA GLN A 178 -2.20 -3.40 -10.89
C GLN A 178 -2.56 -2.18 -11.72
N CYS A 179 -3.60 -2.36 -12.52
CA CYS A 179 -4.11 -1.39 -13.45
C CYS A 179 -5.58 -1.05 -13.18
N VAL A 180 -6.03 0.04 -13.77
CA VAL A 180 -7.43 0.40 -13.92
C VAL A 180 -7.73 0.71 -15.39
N THR A 181 -8.99 0.63 -15.78
CA THR A 181 -9.44 1.11 -17.10
C THR A 181 -9.96 2.53 -16.96
N ASP A 182 -9.47 3.43 -17.79
CA ASP A 182 -10.00 4.79 -17.88
C ASP A 182 -11.32 4.85 -18.68
N ASP A 183 -11.84 6.05 -18.89
CA ASP A 183 -13.07 6.31 -19.65
C ASP A 183 -12.93 6.04 -21.16
N LYS A 184 -11.70 5.92 -21.68
CA LYS A 184 -11.37 5.62 -23.08
C LYS A 184 -10.96 4.17 -23.30
N GLU A 185 -11.26 3.29 -22.36
CA GLU A 185 -10.91 1.86 -22.40
C GLU A 185 -9.39 1.58 -22.44
N ARG A 186 -8.56 2.52 -21.96
CA ARG A 186 -7.12 2.32 -21.82
C ARG A 186 -6.79 1.70 -20.47
N GLU A 187 -5.84 0.77 -20.45
CA GLU A 187 -5.33 0.18 -19.22
C GLU A 187 -4.21 1.06 -18.65
N VAL A 188 -4.35 1.51 -17.41
CA VAL A 188 -3.45 2.48 -16.79
C VAL A 188 -2.81 1.87 -15.56
N LEU A 189 -1.49 1.90 -15.46
CA LEU A 189 -0.73 1.44 -14.31
C LEU A 189 -1.01 2.32 -13.09
N VAL A 190 -1.49 1.73 -11.99
CA VAL A 190 -1.86 2.46 -10.76
C VAL A 190 -1.07 2.03 -9.54
N GLN A 191 -0.76 0.74 -9.40
CA GLN A 191 -0.19 0.22 -8.15
C GLN A 191 0.79 -0.91 -8.42
N VAL A 192 1.81 -1.01 -7.56
CA VAL A 192 2.69 -2.17 -7.47
C VAL A 192 2.60 -2.73 -6.05
N LYS A 193 2.42 -4.05 -5.91
CA LYS A 193 2.53 -4.74 -4.63
C LYS A 193 3.75 -5.64 -4.60
N ILE A 194 4.46 -5.57 -3.49
CA ILE A 194 5.70 -6.29 -3.25
C ILE A 194 5.43 -7.29 -2.10
N PRO A 195 5.35 -8.59 -2.40
CA PRO A 195 5.22 -9.62 -1.37
C PRO A 195 6.51 -9.74 -0.56
N LEU A 196 6.40 -9.57 0.76
CA LEU A 196 7.50 -9.60 1.72
C LEU A 196 7.22 -10.61 2.82
N TYR A 197 8.25 -11.31 3.27
CA TYR A 197 8.20 -12.07 4.52
C TYR A 197 8.17 -11.11 5.73
N LEU A 198 7.83 -11.63 6.91
CA LEU A 198 7.83 -10.89 8.18
C LEU A 198 9.17 -10.21 8.54
N ASN A 199 10.29 -10.71 8.00
CA ASN A 199 11.63 -10.13 8.15
C ASN A 199 11.99 -9.15 7.02
N PHE A 200 11.03 -8.82 6.14
CA PHE A 200 11.17 -7.92 4.99
C PHE A 200 12.09 -8.44 3.87
N THR A 201 12.29 -9.76 3.76
CA THR A 201 12.88 -10.36 2.55
C THR A 201 11.82 -10.48 1.45
N LEU A 202 12.25 -10.35 0.19
CA LEU A 202 11.38 -10.48 -0.98
C LEU A 202 10.92 -11.94 -1.18
N GLY A 203 9.87 -12.10 -1.98
CA GLY A 203 9.51 -13.42 -2.51
C GLY A 203 8.61 -14.23 -1.58
N CYS A 204 7.79 -13.59 -0.74
CA CYS A 204 6.85 -14.33 0.10
C CYS A 204 5.76 -14.97 -0.77
N HIS A 205 5.91 -16.26 -1.04
CA HIS A 205 4.90 -17.09 -1.66
C HIS A 205 4.03 -17.67 -0.57
N GLN A 206 2.73 -17.46 -0.67
CA GLN A 206 1.80 -18.25 0.13
C GLN A 206 1.75 -19.65 -0.46
N HIS A 207 1.82 -20.67 0.40
CA HIS A 207 1.29 -21.97 0.02
C HIS A 207 -0.23 -21.79 -0.13
N ASP A 208 -0.77 -22.06 -1.31
CA ASP A 208 -2.22 -22.13 -1.53
C ASP A 208 -2.79 -23.23 -0.63
N GLN A 209 -3.19 -22.86 0.59
CA GLN A 209 -4.22 -23.57 1.31
C GLN A 209 -5.51 -22.83 1.06
N ASP A 210 -6.37 -23.46 0.28
CA ASP A 210 -7.78 -23.14 0.16
C ASP A 210 -8.37 -22.82 1.55
N SER A 211 -8.61 -21.54 1.81
CA SER A 211 -9.58 -21.14 2.81
C SER A 211 -10.53 -20.14 2.19
N VAL A 212 -11.62 -20.72 1.69
CA VAL A 212 -12.92 -20.10 1.48
C VAL A 212 -13.36 -19.43 2.79
N LEU A 213 -12.89 -18.21 3.02
CA LEU A 213 -13.44 -17.27 4.00
C LEU A 213 -13.13 -15.85 3.56
N SER A 214 -13.44 -15.57 2.29
CA SER A 214 -13.61 -14.21 1.82
C SER A 214 -14.83 -13.61 2.53
N SER A 215 -14.57 -12.89 3.62
CA SER A 215 -15.48 -11.84 4.07
C SER A 215 -15.76 -10.94 2.85
N PRO A 216 -17.03 -10.62 2.52
CA PRO A 216 -17.31 -9.83 1.33
C PRO A 216 -16.59 -8.47 1.47
N PRO A 217 -15.78 -8.04 0.49
CA PRO A 217 -15.18 -6.72 0.53
C PRO A 217 -16.31 -5.68 0.59
N LEU A 218 -16.32 -4.87 1.64
CA LEU A 218 -17.02 -3.58 1.60
C LEU A 218 -16.35 -2.77 0.48
N THR A 219 -16.98 -2.80 -0.70
CA THR A 219 -16.52 -2.33 -2.02
C THR A 219 -15.36 -3.15 -2.63
N LYS A 220 -15.60 -3.80 -3.79
CA LYS A 220 -14.51 -4.40 -4.59
C LYS A 220 -13.59 -3.27 -5.04
N SER A 221 -12.30 -3.36 -4.72
CA SER A 221 -11.29 -2.42 -5.23
C SER A 221 -11.39 -2.33 -6.76
N PRO A 222 -11.35 -1.13 -7.36
CA PRO A 222 -11.33 -0.97 -8.81
C PRO A 222 -10.01 -1.44 -9.45
N LEU A 223 -8.96 -1.62 -8.63
CA LEU A 223 -7.65 -2.07 -9.07
C LEU A 223 -7.62 -3.58 -9.27
N ARG A 224 -7.09 -4.00 -10.41
CA ARG A 224 -6.96 -5.41 -10.80
C ARG A 224 -5.57 -5.67 -11.36
N PRO A 225 -5.10 -6.93 -11.41
CA PRO A 225 -3.86 -7.26 -12.11
C PRO A 225 -3.87 -6.67 -13.52
N CYS A 226 -2.77 -6.04 -13.93
CA CYS A 226 -2.68 -5.51 -15.29
C CYS A 226 -2.81 -6.66 -16.31
N PRO A 227 -3.57 -6.47 -17.40
CA PRO A 227 -3.69 -7.48 -18.44
C PRO A 227 -2.33 -7.76 -19.09
N THR A 228 -2.15 -8.98 -19.59
CA THR A 228 -0.88 -9.43 -20.19
C THR A 228 -0.71 -8.98 -21.63
N HIS A 229 -1.81 -8.84 -22.39
CA HIS A 229 -1.79 -8.60 -23.84
C HIS A 229 -2.23 -7.20 -24.26
N SER A 230 -2.75 -6.38 -23.34
CA SER A 230 -3.17 -5.01 -23.64
C SER A 230 -2.02 -4.02 -23.43
N PRO A 231 -1.95 -2.93 -24.20
CA PRO A 231 -1.03 -1.84 -23.91
C PRO A 231 -1.35 -1.21 -22.55
N ILE A 232 -0.33 -1.01 -21.72
CA ILE A 232 -0.45 -0.39 -20.40
C ILE A 232 0.13 1.02 -20.47
N PHE A 233 -0.69 2.01 -20.17
CA PHE A 233 -0.26 3.39 -20.07
C PHE A 233 0.28 3.69 -18.67
N TYR A 234 1.39 4.41 -18.63
CA TYR A 234 1.94 5.01 -17.42
C TYR A 234 1.72 6.52 -17.54
N PHE A 235 0.61 7.04 -17.01
CA PHE A 235 0.24 8.44 -17.23
C PHE A 235 1.12 9.42 -16.42
N PRO A 236 1.41 10.63 -16.95
CA PRO A 236 2.01 11.71 -16.17
C PRO A 236 1.09 12.17 -15.03
N ILE A 237 1.68 12.78 -14.01
CA ILE A 237 0.93 13.45 -12.95
C ILE A 237 0.41 14.79 -13.50
N LYS A 238 -0.89 15.04 -13.33
CA LYS A 238 -1.55 16.31 -13.66
C LYS A 238 -2.31 16.80 -12.43
N HIS A 239 -1.79 17.83 -11.76
CA HIS A 239 -2.33 18.27 -10.46
C HIS A 239 -3.66 19.01 -10.58
N GLU A 240 -3.85 19.74 -11.66
CA GLU A 240 -5.02 20.60 -11.90
C GLU A 240 -6.26 19.78 -12.29
N ASP A 241 -6.04 18.61 -12.91
CA ASP A 241 -7.10 17.72 -13.40
C ASP A 241 -6.62 16.26 -13.30
N PRO A 242 -6.53 15.71 -12.08
CA PRO A 242 -5.94 14.39 -11.86
C PRO A 242 -6.86 13.25 -12.32
N TYR A 243 -8.13 13.51 -12.60
CA TYR A 243 -9.06 12.51 -13.15
C TYR A 243 -8.83 12.28 -14.65
N HIS A 244 -8.32 13.28 -15.37
CA HIS A 244 -8.06 13.19 -16.81
C HIS A 244 -6.63 13.66 -17.15
N PRO A 245 -5.60 12.94 -16.67
CA PRO A 245 -4.20 13.31 -16.91
C PRO A 245 -3.83 13.32 -18.39
N CYS A 246 -4.52 12.49 -19.19
CA CYS A 246 -4.33 12.33 -20.63
C CYS A 246 -5.66 12.40 -21.39
N ALA A 247 -6.47 13.40 -21.05
CA ALA A 247 -7.72 13.77 -21.74
C ALA A 247 -7.51 13.99 -23.24
#